data_AF-A0A2C5NBE9-F1
#
_entry.id   AF-A0A2C5NBE9-F1
#
_cell.length_a   1.000
_cell.length_b   1.000
_cell.length_c   1.000
_cell.angle_alpha   90.00
_cell.angle_beta   90.00
_cell.angle_gamma   90.00
#
_symmetry.space_group_name_H-M   'P 1'
#
loop_
_entity.id
_entity.type
_entity.pdbx_description
1 polymer ?
#
loop_
_entity_poly.entity_id
_entity_poly.type
_entity_poly.pdbx_seq_one_letter_code
_entity_poly.pdbx_strand_id
1 'polypeptide(L)' 'MIDSDVYLNGEKIHTHNDGYIGYSMDITSKVKYGQTNVLAVRVYSFDNPDTPLGKPLANLDFHYYGG' A
#
# COMPACT_ATOMS: atom_id res chain seq x y z
N MET A 1 -4.60 10.94 -1.53
CA MET A 1 -5.22 9.60 -1.41
C MET A 1 -4.16 8.61 -1.00
N ILE A 2 -4.54 7.44 -0.48
CA ILE A 2 -3.59 6.47 0.07
C ILE A 2 -3.46 5.28 -0.88
N ASP A 3 -2.24 5.02 -1.33
CA ASP A 3 -1.86 3.82 -2.06
C ASP A 3 -0.74 3.10 -1.30
N SER A 4 -0.65 1.78 -1.46
CA SER A 4 0.45 1.00 -0.91
C SER A 4 0.98 -0.06 -1.86
N ASP A 5 2.30 -0.18 -1.91
CA ASP A 5 3.02 -1.25 -2.60
C ASP A 5 3.70 -2.15 -1.57
N VAL A 6 3.51 -3.46 -1.67
CA VAL A 6 4.13 -4.45 -0.78
C VAL A 6 5.24 -5.17 -1.51
N TYR A 7 6.39 -5.27 -0.86
CA TYR A 7 7.57 -5.95 -1.35
C TYR A 7 8.01 -7.04 -0.38
N LEU A 8 8.36 -8.21 -0.89
CA LEU A 8 8.97 -9.29 -0.12
C LEU A 8 10.32 -9.64 -0.75
N ASN A 9 11.39 -9.59 0.05
CA ASN A 9 12.75 -9.90 -0.38
C ASN A 9 13.20 -9.08 -1.61
N GLY A 10 12.71 -7.84 -1.76
CA GLY A 10 13.02 -6.94 -2.87
C GLY A 10 12.10 -7.10 -4.09
N GLU A 11 11.23 -8.11 -4.13
CA GLU A 11 10.25 -8.31 -5.20
C GLU A 11 8.92 -7.62 -4.84
N LYS A 12 8.32 -6.86 -5.77
CA LYS A 12 6.98 -6.31 -5.59
C LYS A 12 5.96 -7.45 -5.69
N ILE A 13 5.14 -7.62 -4.66
CA ILE A 13 4.17 -8.72 -4.56
C ILE A 13 2.71 -8.25 -4.57
N HIS A 14 2.45 -6.97 -4.28
CA HIS A 14 1.11 -6.40 -4.29
C HIS A 14 1.10 -4.89 -4.57
N THR A 15 -0.04 -4.42 -5.06
CA THR A 15 -0.45 -3.01 -5.06
C THR A 15 -1.86 -2.96 -4.47
N HIS A 16 -2.09 -2.04 -3.52
CA HIS A 16 -3.41 -1.77 -2.97
C HIS A 16 -3.73 -0.28 -3.11
N ASN A 17 -4.83 0.02 -3.80
CA ASN A 17 -5.28 1.38 -4.13
C ASN A 17 -6.52 1.74 -3.31
N ASP A 18 -6.40 1.69 -1.98
CA ASP A 18 -7.41 2.16 -1.03
C ASP A 18 -6.72 2.43 0.32
N GLY A 19 -7.22 3.41 1.08
CA GLY A 19 -6.64 3.82 2.36
C GLY A 19 -7.37 3.34 3.61
N TYR A 20 -8.52 2.69 3.45
CA TYR A 20 -9.49 2.45 4.51
C TYR A 20 -10.03 1.02 4.53
N ILE A 21 -9.81 0.24 3.47
CA ILE A 21 -10.16 -1.17 3.39
C ILE A 21 -8.91 -2.01 3.69
N GLY A 22 -9.01 -2.89 4.69
CA GLY A 22 -7.95 -3.85 4.99
C GLY A 22 -7.80 -4.88 3.87
N TYR A 23 -6.57 -5.33 3.63
CA TYR A 23 -6.25 -6.39 2.67
C TYR A 23 -5.34 -7.45 3.27
N SER A 24 -5.36 -8.64 2.69
CA SER A 24 -4.47 -9.74 3.03
C SER A 24 -3.96 -10.40 1.77
N MET A 25 -2.83 -11.10 1.88
CA MET A 25 -2.22 -11.80 0.77
C MET A 25 -1.48 -13.04 1.23
N ASP A 26 -1.54 -14.09 0.41
CA ASP A 26 -0.75 -15.30 0.62
C ASP A 26 0.68 -15.11 0.12
N ILE A 27 1.65 -15.27 1.03
CA ILE A 27 3.09 -15.17 0.74
C ILE A 27 3.81 -16.52 0.82
N THR A 28 3.09 -17.62 1.07
CA THR A 28 3.63 -18.96 1.33
C THR A 28 4.67 -19.38 0.30
N SER A 29 4.41 -19.15 -1.00
CA SER A 29 5.31 -19.54 -2.10
C SER A 29 6.55 -18.65 -2.25
N LYS A 30 6.62 -17.49 -1.57
CA LYS A 30 7.70 -16.50 -1.72
C LYS A 30 8.58 -16.37 -0.48
N VAL A 31 8.18 -16.99 0.63
CA VAL A 31 8.96 -16.99 1.88
C VAL A 31 10.19 -17.90 1.74
N LYS A 32 11.34 -17.38 2.17
CA LYS A 32 12.58 -18.14 2.35
C LYS A 32 12.57 -18.79 3.73
N TYR A 33 12.09 -20.02 3.82
CA TYR A 33 12.02 -20.75 5.10
C TYR A 33 13.41 -20.96 5.71
N GLY A 34 13.50 -20.81 7.04
CA GLY A 34 14.76 -20.92 7.79
C GLY A 34 15.73 -19.75 7.59
N GLN A 35 15.32 -18.71 6.85
CA GLN A 35 16.13 -17.50 6.60
C GLN A 35 15.39 -16.24 7.01
N THR A 36 16.13 -15.13 7.15
CA THR A 36 15.51 -13.82 7.33
C THR A 36 14.82 -13.40 6.02
N ASN A 37 13.56 -12.99 6.13
CA ASN A 37 12.81 -12.39 5.04
C ASN A 37 12.62 -10.90 5.34
N VAL A 38 12.68 -10.06 4.31
CA VAL A 38 12.43 -8.62 4.44
C VAL A 38 11.10 -8.30 3.81
N LEU A 39 10.14 -7.90 4.63
CA LEU A 39 8.87 -7.32 4.17
C LEU A 39 9.00 -5.79 4.23
N ALA A 40 8.76 -5.13 3.10
CA ALA A 40 8.75 -3.68 3.00
C ALA A 40 7.42 -3.20 2.44
N VAL A 41 6.88 -2.14 3.02
CA VAL A 41 5.65 -1.49 2.57
C VAL A 41 6.00 -0.06 2.19
N ARG A 42 5.68 0.32 0.96
CA ARG A 42 5.79 1.70 0.50
C ARG A 42 4.40 2.31 0.48
N VAL A 43 4.23 3.40 1.20
CA VAL A 43 2.96 4.13 1.30
C VAL A 43 3.09 5.46 0.56
N TYR A 44 2.06 5.82 -0.18
CA TYR A 44 1.96 7.09 -0.90
C TYR A 44 0.69 7.79 -0.43
N SER A 45 0.78 9.07 -0.08
CA SER A 45 -0.34 9.88 0.41
C SER A 45 -0.65 11.09 -0.49
N PHE A 46 -0.22 11.03 -1.75
CA PHE A 46 -0.39 12.12 -2.72
C PHE A 46 -1.76 12.10 -3.40
N ASP A 47 -2.13 13.21 -4.03
CA ASP A 47 -3.31 13.24 -4.90
C ASP A 47 -3.09 12.30 -6.10
N ASN A 48 -3.99 11.33 -6.24
CA ASN A 48 -3.99 10.33 -7.30
C ASN A 48 -5.45 10.11 -7.80
N PRO A 49 -5.84 10.63 -8.97
CA PRO A 49 -7.22 10.53 -9.45
C PRO A 49 -7.68 9.08 -9.73
N ASP A 50 -6.73 8.14 -9.87
CA ASP A 50 -7.03 6.72 -10.12
C ASP A 50 -7.35 5.94 -8.84
N THR A 51 -7.07 6.51 -7.66
CA THR A 51 -7.41 5.93 -6.36
C THR A 51 -8.83 6.35 -5.96
N PRO A 52 -9.69 5.45 -5.44
CA PRO A 52 -11.05 5.78 -5.05
C PRO A 52 -11.18 7.00 -4.12
N LEU A 53 -12.32 7.68 -4.26
CA LEU A 53 -12.67 9.04 -3.81
C LEU A 53 -12.12 10.16 -4.70
N GLY A 54 -10.98 9.99 -5.38
CA GLY A 54 -10.49 10.79 -6.53
C GLY A 54 -10.31 12.30 -6.32
N LYS A 55 -10.77 12.86 -5.20
CA LYS A 55 -10.81 14.30 -4.92
C LYS A 55 -9.47 14.78 -4.36
N PRO A 56 -8.90 15.88 -4.91
CA PRO A 56 -7.68 16.48 -4.39
C PRO A 56 -7.81 16.90 -2.92
N LEU A 57 -6.73 16.76 -2.15
CA LEU A 57 -6.67 17.09 -0.72
C LEU A 57 -7.10 18.55 -0.44
N ALA A 58 -6.72 19.48 -1.33
CA ALA A 58 -7.05 20.90 -1.21
C ALA A 58 -8.56 21.20 -1.20
N ASN A 59 -9.39 20.25 -1.66
CA ASN A 59 -10.84 20.42 -1.80
C ASN A 59 -11.63 19.61 -0.74
N LEU A 60 -10.96 19.09 0.30
CA LEU A 60 -11.57 18.29 1.36
C LEU A 60 -11.58 19.03 2.69
N ASP A 61 -12.57 18.72 3.52
CA ASP A 61 -12.71 19.21 4.89
C ASP A 61 -12.02 18.28 5.92
N PHE A 62 -11.27 17.29 5.45
CA PHE A 62 -10.45 16.37 6.24
C PHE A 62 -9.12 16.04 5.53
N HIS A 63 -8.20 15.37 6.24
CA HIS A 63 -6.91 14.97 5.70
C HIS A 63 -6.79 13.46 5.51
N TYR A 64 -6.12 13.05 4.43
CA TYR A 64 -5.60 11.69 4.27
C TYR A 64 -4.21 11.60 4.93
N TYR A 65 -4.14 11.10 6.16
CA TYR A 65 -2.86 10.83 6.81
C TYR A 65 -2.27 9.52 6.29
N GLY A 66 -1.01 9.54 5.88
CA GLY A 66 -0.26 8.34 5.49
C GLY A 66 0.38 7.66 6.69
N GLY A 67 0.51 6.34 6.59
CA GLY A 67 1.15 5.46 7.58
C GLY A 67 1.24 4.04 7.05
#